data_AF-A0A353F9I7-F1
#
_entry.id   AF-A0A353F9I7-F1
#
_cell.length_a   1.000
_cell.length_b   1.000
_cell.length_c   1.000
_cell.angle_alpha   90.00
_cell.angle_beta   90.00
_cell.angle_gamma   90.00
#
_symmetry.space_group_name_H-M   'P 1'
#
loop_
_entity.id
_entity.type
_entity.pdbx_description
1 polymer ?
#
loop_
_entity_poly.entity_id
_entity_poly.type
_entity_poly.pdbx_seq_one_letter_code
_entity_poly.pdbx_strand_id
1 'polypeptide(L)' 'MQLIWERMKIIVEPSSAVALACLLQHKEHFRGKLVGLILTGGNVDLSTLAFE' A
#
# COMPACT_ATOMS: atom_id res chain seq x y z
N MET A 1 3.34 3.69 -0.81
CA MET A 1 3.08 3.11 -2.16
C MET A 1 4.25 2.26 -2.64
N GLN A 2 5.50 2.74 -2.54
CA GLN A 2 6.72 2.05 -3.00
C GLN A 2 6.77 0.53 -2.74
N LEU A 3 6.49 0.07 -1.52
CA LEU A 3 6.53 -1.37 -1.21
C LEU A 3 5.56 -2.21 -2.05
N ILE A 4 4.36 -1.68 -2.35
CA ILE A 4 3.36 -2.33 -3.20
C ILE A 4 3.91 -2.42 -4.64
N TRP A 5 4.49 -1.34 -5.15
CA TRP A 5 5.05 -1.31 -6.50
C TRP A 5 6.26 -2.24 -6.64
N GLU A 6 7.16 -2.23 -5.66
CA GLU A 6 8.38 -3.03 -5.68
C GLU A 6 8.14 -4.52 -5.48
N ARG A 7 7.18 -4.89 -4.61
CA ARG A 7 6.96 -6.30 -4.25
C ARG A 7 5.81 -6.94 -4.99
N MET A 8 4.75 -6.19 -5.26
CA MET A 8 3.53 -6.71 -5.87
C MET A 8 3.42 -6.33 -7.35
N LYS A 9 4.16 -5.31 -7.82
CA LYS A 9 4.13 -4.82 -9.21
C LYS A 9 2.74 -4.29 -9.65
N ILE A 10 1.95 -3.82 -8.68
CA ILE A 10 0.61 -3.26 -8.88
C ILE A 10 0.67 -1.75 -8.67
N ILE A 11 0.15 -0.96 -9.61
CA ILE A 11 0.00 0.49 -9.44
C ILE A 11 -1.21 0.79 -8.54
N VAL A 12 -1.01 1.65 -7.56
CA VAL A 12 -2.04 2.05 -6.58
C VAL A 12 -1.98 3.55 -6.37
N GLU A 13 -3.13 4.15 -6.07
CA GLU A 13 -3.22 5.54 -5.63
C GLU A 13 -2.82 5.70 -4.16
N PRO A 14 -2.45 6.91 -3.69
CA PRO A 14 -2.02 7.15 -2.31
C PRO A 14 -3.06 6.70 -1.26
N SER A 15 -4.34 7.00 -1.48
CA SER A 15 -5.46 6.59 -0.62
C SER A 15 -5.53 5.08 -0.42
N SER A 16 -5.34 4.31 -1.49
CA SER A 16 -5.39 2.84 -1.42
C SER A 16 -4.20 2.24 -0.64
N ALA A 17 -3.07 2.93 -0.54
CA ALA A 17 -1.90 2.45 0.18
C ALA A 17 -2.00 2.62 1.71
N VAL A 18 -2.96 3.42 2.21
CA VAL A 18 -3.13 3.69 3.64
C VAL A 18 -3.43 2.41 4.43
N ALA A 19 -4.18 1.47 3.86
CA ALA A 19 -4.49 0.20 4.51
C ALA A 19 -3.23 -0.61 4.83
N LEU A 20 -2.30 -0.71 3.88
CA LEU A 20 -1.02 -1.37 4.11
C LEU A 20 -0.14 -0.57 5.10
N ALA A 21 -0.14 0.76 5.01
CA ALA A 21 0.62 1.61 5.92
C ALA A 21 0.21 1.40 7.39
N CYS A 22 -1.09 1.34 7.67
CA CYS A 22 -1.62 1.06 9.00
C CYS A 22 -1.15 -0.31 9.53
N LEU A 23 -1.21 -1.36 8.71
CA LEU A 23 -0.73 -2.68 9.09
C LEU A 23 0.77 -2.67 9.43
N LEU A 24 1.58 -1.99 8.60
CA LEU A 24 3.02 -1.86 8.83
C LEU A 24 3.36 -1.02 10.07
N GLN A 25 2.54 -0.03 10.42
CA GLN A 25 2.72 0.79 11.61
C GLN A 25 2.36 0.02 12.89
N HIS A 26 1.40 -0.90 12.82
CA HIS A 26 0.87 -1.63 13.97
C HIS A 26 1.07 -3.15 13.87
N LYS A 27 2.24 -3.60 13.40
CA LYS A 27 2.52 -5.03 13.11
C LYS A 27 2.18 -5.98 14.26
N GLU A 28 2.51 -5.61 15.50
CA GLU A 28 2.24 -6.47 16.67
C GLU A 28 0.74 -6.73 16.87
N HIS A 29 -0.14 -5.79 16.52
CA HIS A 29 -1.59 -5.98 16.62
C HIS A 29 -2.12 -7.07 15.64
N PHE A 30 -1.41 -7.28 14.55
CA PHE A 30 -1.77 -8.21 13.48
C PHE A 30 -0.95 -9.50 13.49
N ARG A 31 -0.01 -9.65 14.43
CA ARG A 31 0.88 -10.80 14.51
C ARG A 31 0.11 -12.10 14.72
N GLY A 32 0.45 -13.12 13.92
CA GLY A 32 -0.19 -14.43 13.97
C GLY A 32 -1.60 -14.50 13.38
N LYS A 33 -2.11 -13.39 12.80
CA LYS A 33 -3.42 -13.36 12.13
C LYS A 33 -3.26 -13.48 10.61
N LEU A 34 -4.22 -14.12 9.96
CA LEU A 34 -4.38 -14.03 8.51
C LEU A 34 -5.12 -12.72 8.19
N VAL A 35 -4.48 -11.85 7.43
CA VAL A 35 -5.03 -10.52 7.13
C VAL A 35 -5.20 -10.36 5.63
N GLY A 36 -6.43 -10.07 5.20
CA GLY A 36 -6.74 -9.64 3.85
C GLY A 36 -6.69 -8.12 3.75
N LEU A 37 -6.07 -7.59 2.70
CA LEU A 37 -6.08 -6.17 2.37
C LEU A 37 -6.81 -5.97 1.04
N ILE A 38 -7.64 -4.94 0.96
CA ILE A 38 -8.28 -4.53 -0.28
C ILE A 38 -7.57 -3.28 -0.80
N LEU A 39 -7.04 -3.38 -2.01
CA LEU A 39 -6.53 -2.24 -2.76
C LEU A 39 -7.69 -1.70 -3.59
N THR A 40 -8.19 -0.51 -3.23
CA THR A 40 -9.46 0.02 -3.76
C THR A 40 -9.32 0.75 -5.09
N GLY A 41 -8.12 1.25 -5.42
CA GLY A 41 -7.93 2.10 -6.59
C GLY A 41 -6.47 2.24 -7.02
N GLY A 42 -6.30 2.70 -8.27
CA GLY A 42 -5.01 2.88 -8.92
C GLY A 42 -4.96 4.15 -9.78
N ASN A 43 -5.86 5.09 -9.56
CA ASN A 43 -5.95 6.31 -10.37
C ASN A 43 -4.86 7.28 -9.93
N VAL A 44 -3.71 7.20 -10.58
CA VAL A 44 -2.56 8.04 -10.26
C VAL A 44 -1.95 8.60 -11.53
N ASP A 45 -1.60 9.88 -11.49
CA ASP A 45 -0.80 10.50 -12.53
C ASP A 45 0.68 10.28 -12.24
N LEU A 46 1.33 9.47 -13.07
CA LEU A 46 2.74 9.11 -12.91
C LEU A 46 3.69 10.31 -13.03
N SER A 47 3.28 11.39 -13.69
CA SER A 47 4.08 12.60 -13.82
C SER A 47 4.17 13.41 -12.52
N THR A 48 3.25 13.18 -11.59
CA THR A 48 3.16 13.91 -10.31
C THR A 48 3.75 13.15 -9.13
N LEU A 49 4.22 11.92 -9.36
CA LEU A 49 4.82 11.11 -8.31
C LEU A 49 6.24 11.58 -8.00
N ALA A 50 6.46 12.02 -6.77
CA ALA A 50 7.80 12.21 -6.24
C ALA A 50 8.43 10.83 -6.00
N PHE A 51 9.42 10.49 -6.82
CA PHE A 51 10.34 9.39 -6.57
C PHE A 51 11.53 9.97 -5.81
N GLU A 52 11.44 10.03 -4.49
CA GLU A 52 12.60 10.27 -3.61
C GLU A 52 13.26 8.95 -3.22
#